data_AF-A0A3G8Y765-F1
#
_entry.id   AF-A0A3G8Y765-F1
#
_cell.length_a   1.000
_cell.length_b   1.000
_cell.length_c   1.000
_cell.angle_alpha   90.00
_cell.angle_beta   90.00
_cell.angle_gamma   90.00
#
_symmetry.space_group_name_H-M   'P 1'
#
loop_
_entity.id
_entity.type
_entity.pdbx_description
1 polymer ?
#
loop_
_entity_poly.entity_id
_entity_poly.type
_entity_poly.pdbx_seq_one_letter_code
_entity_poly.pdbx_strand_id
1 'polypeptide(L)'
;MGEPLRVNLQQVKDGIVEGTANQSVYAANSVFQQITGQPLTQQIQDVIYQTSKDIIGAVYPNYNPAIAKQSYFLAGVAVRQPIYLGGKLKASQQLSQQQVESGKANLQTSKDLTAYNIALQYIQIMYLNSMIAKQQESVSSLDKNEKYAGNLMTAEIIPPYQKNWADIAKKQADTNLKNLNLEKQNALLMLKDLMGISLDEPLEITEKLNENTMLPPFSESGNNADLKLLRSKKNGSRNRT
;
A
#
# COMPACT_ATOMS: atom_id res chain seq x y z
N MET A 1 29.77 9.14 19.90
CA MET A 1 30.51 9.97 20.86
C MET A 1 30.97 11.21 20.11
N GLY A 2 30.62 12.41 20.57
CA GLY A 2 30.98 13.66 19.88
C GLY A 2 32.24 14.27 20.49
N GLU A 3 33.12 14.82 19.66
CA GLU A 3 34.31 15.54 20.12
C GLU A 3 33.90 16.72 21.02
N PRO A 4 34.63 16.97 22.12
CA PRO A 4 34.30 18.04 23.04
C PRO A 4 34.40 19.40 22.34
N LEU A 5 33.48 20.31 22.65
CA LEU A 5 33.54 21.71 22.18
C LEU A 5 34.85 22.36 22.69
N ARG A 6 35.76 22.64 21.77
CA ARG A 6 37.03 23.35 22.03
C ARG A 6 36.83 24.82 21.67
N VAL A 7 37.08 25.72 22.62
CA VAL A 7 37.17 27.15 22.31
C VAL A 7 38.50 27.38 21.61
N ASN A 8 38.50 27.95 20.41
CA ASN A 8 39.74 28.24 19.68
C ASN A 8 40.35 29.57 20.16
N LEU A 9 41.18 29.51 21.21
CA LEU A 9 41.92 30.68 21.72
C LEU A 9 43.14 31.03 20.86
N GLN A 10 43.49 30.20 19.86
CA GLN A 10 44.60 30.47 18.95
C GLN A 10 44.30 31.69 18.08
N GLN A 11 43.07 31.83 17.57
CA GLN A 11 42.67 32.98 16.77
C GLN A 11 42.75 34.31 17.57
N VAL A 12 42.43 34.26 18.87
CA VAL A 12 42.54 35.42 19.77
C VAL A 12 44.01 35.73 20.08
N LYS A 13 44.83 34.70 20.31
CA LYS A 13 46.28 34.85 20.49
C LYS A 13 46.92 35.50 19.27
N ASP A 14 46.65 34.96 18.08
CA ASP A 14 47.24 35.45 16.83
C ASP A 14 46.86 36.92 16.61
N GLY A 15 45.60 37.30 16.85
CA GLY A 15 45.16 38.69 16.77
C GLY A 15 45.86 39.65 17.75
N ILE A 16 46.06 39.23 19.01
CA ILE A 16 46.75 40.05 20.02
C ILE A 16 48.25 40.18 19.71
N VAL A 17 48.89 39.06 19.36
CA VAL A 17 50.33 39.03 19.06
C VAL A 17 50.61 39.87 17.82
N GLU A 18 49.85 39.70 16.75
CA GLU A 18 50.04 40.45 15.49
C GLU A 18 49.68 41.93 15.66
N GLY A 19 48.59 42.25 16.36
CA GLY A 19 48.21 43.63 16.65
C GLY A 19 49.27 44.39 17.45
N THR A 20 49.82 43.75 18.48
CA THR A 20 50.82 44.38 19.36
C THR A 20 52.18 44.51 18.68
N ALA A 21 52.58 43.52 17.88
CA ALA A 21 53.78 43.61 17.05
C ALA A 21 53.67 44.77 16.03
N ASN A 22 52.53 44.93 15.36
CA ASN A 22 52.27 46.04 14.45
C ASN A 22 52.29 47.40 15.17
N GLN A 23 51.71 47.49 16.37
CA GLN A 23 51.74 48.72 17.16
C GLN A 23 53.17 49.10 17.57
N SER A 24 54.02 48.12 17.87
CA SER A 24 55.42 48.34 18.21
C SER A 24 56.20 48.92 17.03
N VAL A 25 55.98 48.39 15.82
CA VAL A 25 56.55 48.94 14.58
C VAL A 25 56.08 50.38 14.34
N TYR A 26 54.77 50.62 14.48
CA TYR A 26 54.20 51.96 14.31
C TYR A 26 54.78 52.97 15.30
N ALA A 27 54.90 52.59 16.57
CA ALA A 27 55.48 53.43 17.61
C ALA A 27 56.96 53.73 17.34
N ALA A 28 57.77 52.72 17.01
CA ALA A 28 59.17 52.91 16.67
C ALA A 28 59.36 53.80 15.44
N ASN A 29 58.56 53.58 14.40
CA ASN A 29 58.61 54.36 13.16
C ASN A 29 58.21 55.82 13.37
N SER A 30 57.14 56.07 14.13
CA SER A 30 56.67 57.43 14.41
C SER A 30 57.67 58.22 15.25
N VAL A 31 58.28 57.61 16.28
CA VAL A 31 59.34 58.25 17.07
C VAL A 31 60.57 58.53 16.22
N PHE A 32 61.02 57.56 15.41
CA PHE A 32 62.16 57.76 14.53
C PHE A 32 61.92 58.88 13.51
N GLN A 33 60.72 58.93 12.92
CA GLN A 33 60.33 59.97 11.97
C GLN A 33 60.22 61.35 12.63
N GLN A 34 59.73 61.44 13.87
CA GLN A 34 59.71 62.71 14.61
C GLN A 34 61.11 63.24 14.90
N ILE A 35 62.09 62.36 15.12
CA ILE A 35 63.47 62.73 15.45
C ILE A 35 64.27 63.07 14.19
N THR A 36 64.13 62.26 13.14
CA THR A 36 65.01 62.31 11.96
C THR A 36 64.35 62.91 10.72
N GLY A 37 63.02 63.11 10.74
CA GLY A 37 62.24 63.57 9.60
C GLY A 37 61.97 62.50 8.54
N GLN A 38 62.55 61.30 8.65
CA GLN A 38 62.36 60.20 7.68
C GLN A 38 61.80 58.94 8.36
N PRO A 39 60.96 58.14 7.69
CA PRO A 39 60.49 56.88 8.24
C PRO A 39 61.61 55.84 8.27
N LEU A 40 61.50 54.87 9.17
CA LEU A 40 62.32 53.67 9.20
C LEU A 40 62.21 52.92 7.86
N THR A 41 63.32 52.33 7.40
CA THR A 41 63.30 51.47 6.22
C THR A 41 62.48 50.21 6.49
N GLN A 42 61.88 49.64 5.44
CA GLN A 42 61.02 48.46 5.57
C GLN A 42 61.74 47.28 6.24
N GLN A 43 63.02 47.08 5.92
CA GLN A 43 63.82 46.00 6.51
C GLN A 43 63.95 46.12 8.04
N ILE A 44 64.05 47.34 8.58
CA ILE A 44 64.13 47.55 10.04
C ILE A 44 62.75 47.36 10.67
N GLN A 45 61.69 47.82 10.00
CA GLN A 45 60.31 47.59 10.46
C GLN A 45 59.99 46.09 10.56
N ASP A 46 60.43 45.29 9.58
CA ASP A 46 60.21 43.84 9.56
C ASP A 46 60.97 43.13 10.70
N VAL A 47 62.21 43.56 11.01
CA VAL A 47 62.98 43.03 12.15
C VAL A 47 62.30 43.34 13.47
N ILE A 48 61.79 44.56 13.65
CA ILE A 48 61.05 44.95 14.86
C ILE A 48 59.76 44.14 14.97
N TYR A 49 59.02 43.99 13.87
CA TYR A 49 57.80 43.18 13.84
C TYR A 49 58.07 41.74 14.27
N GLN A 50 59.05 41.09 13.65
CA GLN A 50 59.34 39.68 13.89
C GLN A 50 59.86 39.45 15.31
N THR A 51 60.77 40.31 15.78
CA THR A 51 61.31 40.22 17.16
C THR A 51 60.20 40.39 18.19
N SER A 52 59.32 41.38 18.01
CA SER A 52 58.17 41.59 18.89
C SER A 52 57.18 40.42 18.84
N LYS A 53 56.89 39.89 17.65
CA LYS A 53 56.02 38.72 17.45
C LYS A 53 56.57 37.49 18.19
N ASP A 54 57.87 37.25 18.12
CA ASP A 54 58.53 36.09 18.74
C ASP A 54 58.54 36.21 20.27
N ILE A 55 58.87 37.39 20.81
CA ILE A 55 58.88 37.62 22.27
C ILE A 55 57.47 37.49 22.85
N ILE A 56 56.49 38.17 22.26
CA ILE A 56 55.10 38.16 22.75
C ILE A 56 54.50 36.77 22.57
N GLY A 57 54.78 36.11 21.45
CA GLY A 57 54.33 34.75 21.14
C GLY A 57 54.85 33.69 22.11
N ALA A 58 56.07 33.87 22.64
CA ALA A 58 56.71 32.97 23.60
C ALA A 58 56.13 33.09 25.02
N VAL A 59 55.66 34.29 25.42
CA VAL A 59 55.06 34.51 26.75
C VAL A 59 53.57 34.17 26.77
N TYR A 60 52.90 34.16 25.62
CA TYR A 60 51.47 33.85 25.56
C TYR A 60 51.19 32.32 25.62
N PRO A 61 50.49 31.82 26.65
CA PRO A 61 50.29 30.38 26.86
C PRO A 61 49.49 29.74 25.71
N ASN A 62 49.91 28.54 25.28
CA ASN A 62 49.28 27.78 24.21
C ASN A 62 48.40 26.65 24.76
N TYR A 63 47.26 26.99 25.36
CA TYR A 63 46.31 26.01 25.87
C TYR A 63 44.87 26.38 25.50
N ASN A 64 44.17 25.48 24.80
CA ASN A 64 42.71 25.46 24.64
C ASN A 64 42.11 24.50 25.67
N PRO A 65 41.75 24.92 26.88
CA PRO A 65 41.12 24.03 27.85
C PRO A 65 39.72 23.61 27.38
N ALA A 66 39.38 22.33 27.59
CA ALA A 66 38.05 21.83 27.30
C ALA A 66 37.04 22.35 28.34
N ILE A 67 35.97 23.01 27.89
CA ILE A 67 34.94 23.57 28.76
C ILE A 67 33.90 22.46 29.06
N ALA A 68 33.98 21.89 30.26
CA ALA A 68 32.97 21.08 30.97
C ALA A 68 32.60 19.67 30.45
N LYS A 69 32.50 18.71 31.38
CA LYS A 69 31.85 17.39 31.18
C LYS A 69 30.33 17.58 31.10
N GLN A 70 29.71 17.26 29.97
CA GLN A 70 28.24 17.35 29.76
C GLN A 70 27.51 16.00 29.87
N SER A 71 28.10 14.99 30.51
CA SER A 71 27.53 13.63 30.54
C SER A 71 26.74 13.39 31.83
N TYR A 72 25.45 13.75 31.85
CA TYR A 72 24.52 13.27 32.88
C TYR A 72 23.80 12.03 32.34
N PHE A 73 24.09 10.87 32.93
CA PHE A 73 23.43 9.61 32.61
C PHE A 73 22.14 9.48 33.44
N LEU A 74 20.98 9.65 32.79
CA LEU A 74 19.68 9.48 33.44
C LEU A 74 19.20 8.04 33.21
N ALA A 75 19.34 7.19 34.23
CA ALA A 75 18.72 5.86 34.27
C ALA A 75 17.66 5.86 35.37
N GLY A 76 16.41 5.58 35.00
CA GLY A 76 15.30 5.55 35.94
C GLY A 76 14.15 4.71 35.40
N VAL A 77 13.33 4.17 36.32
CA VAL A 77 12.11 3.44 35.99
C VAL A 77 10.93 4.38 36.23
N ALA A 78 10.15 4.66 35.19
CA ALA A 78 8.96 5.48 35.28
C ALA A 78 7.70 4.59 35.28
N VAL A 79 6.85 4.76 36.28
CA VAL A 79 5.53 4.11 36.36
C VAL A 79 4.46 5.18 36.29
N ARG A 80 3.55 5.07 35.31
CA ARG A 80 2.41 5.98 35.15
C ARG A 80 1.13 5.23 35.50
N GLN A 81 0.56 5.51 36.67
CA GLN A 81 -0.73 4.96 37.10
C GLN A 81 -1.81 6.05 37.04
N PRO A 82 -2.84 5.89 36.19
CA PRO A 82 -3.98 6.81 36.23
C PRO A 82 -4.80 6.59 37.50
N ILE A 83 -5.09 7.68 38.22
CA ILE A 83 -5.66 7.63 39.58
C ILE A 83 -7.19 7.44 39.53
N TYR A 84 -7.88 8.11 38.60
CA TYR A 84 -9.31 7.92 38.32
C TYR A 84 -9.71 8.63 37.03
N LEU A 85 -10.34 7.92 36.08
CA LEU A 85 -10.68 8.42 34.74
C LEU A 85 -12.19 8.51 34.47
N GLY A 86 -13.03 8.40 35.51
CA GLY A 86 -14.50 8.44 35.36
C GLY A 86 -15.03 7.36 34.41
N GLY A 87 -14.40 6.18 34.37
CA GLY A 87 -14.79 5.08 33.49
C GLY A 87 -14.28 5.15 32.04
N LYS A 88 -13.57 6.20 31.61
CA LYS A 88 -13.08 6.34 30.22
C LYS A 88 -12.22 5.17 29.74
N LEU A 89 -11.37 4.62 30.61
CA LEU A 89 -10.54 3.45 30.28
C LEU A 89 -11.42 2.20 30.02
N LYS A 90 -12.45 2.00 30.84
CA LYS A 90 -13.43 0.91 30.69
C LYS A 90 -14.29 1.10 29.44
N ALA A 91 -14.72 2.33 29.14
CA ALA A 91 -15.45 2.65 27.92
C ALA A 91 -14.59 2.42 26.65
N SER A 92 -13.30 2.79 26.69
CA SER A 92 -12.36 2.52 25.61
C SER A 92 -12.11 1.03 25.40
N GLN A 93 -11.99 0.25 26.48
CA GLN A 93 -11.90 -1.21 26.41
C GLN A 93 -13.18 -1.83 25.84
N GLN A 94 -14.36 -1.38 26.29
CA GLN A 94 -15.65 -1.84 25.77
C GLN A 94 -15.83 -1.51 24.28
N LEU A 95 -15.44 -0.31 23.85
CA LEU A 95 -15.47 0.08 22.43
C LEU A 95 -14.52 -0.78 21.60
N SER A 96 -13.31 -1.04 22.11
CA SER A 96 -12.32 -1.90 21.45
C SER A 96 -12.84 -3.34 21.32
N GLN A 97 -13.48 -3.86 22.38
CA GLN A 97 -14.13 -5.18 22.34
C GLN A 97 -15.25 -5.23 21.30
N GLN A 98 -16.10 -4.19 21.23
CA GLN A 98 -17.16 -4.10 20.22
C GLN A 98 -16.60 -4.02 18.79
N GLN A 99 -15.47 -3.33 18.59
CA GLN A 99 -14.80 -3.31 17.29
C GLN A 99 -14.29 -4.70 16.88
N VAL A 100 -13.69 -5.44 17.81
CA VAL A 100 -13.26 -6.83 17.56
C VAL A 100 -14.45 -7.72 17.21
N GLU A 101 -15.54 -7.65 17.98
CA GLU A 101 -16.77 -8.44 17.69
C GLU A 101 -17.43 -8.04 16.36
N SER A 102 -17.46 -6.74 16.03
CA SER A 102 -17.93 -6.28 14.72
C SER A 102 -17.02 -6.75 13.59
N GLY A 103 -15.70 -6.81 13.81
CA GLY A 103 -14.74 -7.33 12.85
C GLY A 103 -14.95 -8.82 12.57
N LYS A 104 -15.18 -9.63 13.63
CA LYS A 104 -15.53 -11.05 13.50
C LYS A 104 -16.83 -11.25 12.72
N ALA A 105 -17.87 -10.47 13.04
CA ALA A 105 -19.15 -10.54 12.33
C ALA A 105 -19.01 -10.19 10.85
N ASN A 106 -18.29 -9.11 10.52
CA ASN A 106 -18.00 -8.73 9.12
C ASN A 106 -17.23 -9.82 8.38
N LEU A 107 -16.24 -10.43 9.02
CA LEU A 107 -15.48 -11.53 8.43
C LEU A 107 -16.40 -12.72 8.12
N GLN A 108 -17.32 -13.06 9.03
CA GLN A 108 -18.28 -14.13 8.81
C GLN A 108 -19.22 -13.80 7.64
N THR A 109 -19.82 -12.60 7.62
CA THR A 109 -20.65 -12.14 6.49
C THR A 109 -19.88 -12.22 5.18
N SER A 110 -18.61 -11.78 5.14
CA SER A 110 -17.80 -11.85 3.93
C SER A 110 -17.58 -13.28 3.47
N LYS A 111 -17.32 -14.22 4.39
CA LYS A 111 -17.17 -15.65 4.06
C LYS A 111 -18.47 -16.23 3.52
N ASP A 112 -19.60 -15.92 4.15
CA ASP A 112 -20.91 -16.42 3.75
C ASP A 112 -21.29 -15.89 2.36
N LEU A 113 -21.01 -14.62 2.08
CA LEU A 113 -21.22 -14.01 0.76
C LEU A 113 -20.32 -14.64 -0.31
N THR A 114 -19.03 -14.87 -0.02
CA THR A 114 -18.13 -15.55 -0.95
C THR A 114 -18.61 -16.97 -1.23
N ALA A 115 -18.98 -17.74 -0.20
CA ALA A 115 -19.50 -19.10 -0.37
C ALA A 115 -20.79 -19.12 -1.19
N TYR A 116 -21.72 -18.19 -0.92
CA TYR A 116 -22.94 -18.03 -1.70
C TYR A 116 -22.66 -17.71 -3.17
N ASN A 117 -21.75 -16.77 -3.46
CA ASN A 117 -21.40 -16.41 -4.83
C ASN A 117 -20.74 -17.57 -5.57
N ILE A 118 -19.85 -18.34 -4.91
CA ILE A 118 -19.26 -19.56 -5.48
C ILE A 118 -20.35 -20.57 -5.82
N ALA A 119 -21.28 -20.83 -4.90
CA ALA A 119 -22.38 -21.77 -5.13
C ALA A 119 -23.30 -21.32 -6.27
N LEU A 120 -23.65 -20.04 -6.34
CA LEU A 120 -24.46 -19.47 -7.41
C LEU A 120 -23.75 -19.62 -8.77
N GLN A 121 -22.46 -19.29 -8.82
CA GLN A 121 -21.65 -19.41 -10.03
C GLN A 121 -21.55 -20.87 -10.49
N TYR A 122 -21.41 -21.79 -9.54
CA TYR A 122 -21.42 -23.22 -9.82
C TYR A 122 -22.73 -23.69 -10.46
N ILE A 123 -23.87 -23.30 -9.87
CA ILE A 123 -25.20 -23.59 -10.41
C ILE A 123 -25.39 -22.99 -11.80
N GLN A 124 -24.88 -21.78 -12.05
CA GLN A 124 -24.92 -21.16 -13.38
C GLN A 124 -24.15 -22.00 -14.41
N ILE A 125 -22.98 -22.55 -14.06
CA ILE A 125 -22.21 -23.42 -14.95
C ILE A 125 -22.98 -24.71 -15.23
N MET A 126 -23.61 -25.31 -14.21
CA MET A 126 -24.47 -26.49 -14.39
C MET A 126 -25.66 -26.20 -15.31
N TYR A 127 -26.26 -25.01 -15.21
CA TYR A 127 -27.33 -24.55 -16.09
C TYR A 127 -26.85 -24.43 -17.54
N LEU A 128 -25.71 -23.77 -17.75
CA LEU A 128 -25.11 -23.62 -19.08
C LEU A 128 -24.77 -24.99 -19.68
N ASN A 129 -24.27 -25.94 -18.89
CA ASN A 129 -24.02 -27.32 -19.34
C ASN A 129 -25.30 -28.02 -19.83
N SER A 130 -26.44 -27.81 -19.15
CA SER A 130 -27.74 -28.33 -19.60
C SER A 130 -28.19 -27.67 -20.90
N MET A 131 -28.08 -26.34 -21.01
CA MET A 131 -28.41 -25.61 -22.25
C MET A 131 -27.55 -26.03 -23.43
N ILE A 132 -26.23 -26.17 -23.24
CA ILE A 132 -25.30 -26.63 -24.29
C ILE A 132 -25.69 -28.01 -24.79
N ALA A 133 -26.02 -28.94 -23.88
CA ALA A 133 -26.44 -30.27 -24.26
C ALA A 133 -27.71 -30.26 -25.13
N LYS A 134 -28.72 -29.45 -24.76
CA LYS A 134 -29.95 -29.29 -25.56
C LYS A 134 -29.71 -28.59 -26.88
N GLN A 135 -28.84 -27.58 -26.90
CA GLN A 135 -28.50 -26.88 -28.13
C GLN A 135 -27.74 -27.80 -29.09
N GLN A 136 -26.89 -28.72 -28.59
CA GLN A 136 -26.21 -29.72 -29.41
C GLN A 136 -27.20 -30.70 -30.08
N GLU A 137 -28.24 -31.13 -29.36
CA GLU A 137 -29.33 -31.94 -29.92
C GLU A 137 -30.09 -31.18 -31.03
N SER A 138 -30.34 -29.88 -30.81
CA SER A 138 -30.98 -29.00 -31.79
C SER A 138 -30.14 -28.83 -33.06
N VAL A 139 -28.83 -28.55 -32.92
CA VAL A 139 -27.88 -28.46 -34.05
C VAL A 139 -27.85 -29.77 -34.84
N SER A 140 -27.78 -30.92 -34.17
CA SER A 140 -27.80 -32.24 -34.83
C SER A 140 -29.09 -32.48 -35.62
N SER A 141 -30.23 -32.03 -35.09
CA SER A 141 -31.53 -32.15 -35.77
C SER A 141 -31.62 -31.22 -36.98
N LEU A 142 -31.11 -29.99 -36.86
CA LEU A 142 -31.08 -29.02 -37.95
C LEU A 142 -30.07 -29.38 -39.05
N ASP A 143 -28.96 -30.02 -38.71
CA ASP A 143 -28.00 -30.58 -39.68
C ASP A 143 -28.67 -31.67 -40.55
N LYS A 144 -29.45 -32.56 -39.93
CA LYS A 144 -30.24 -33.57 -40.68
C LYS A 144 -31.29 -32.90 -41.58
N ASN A 145 -31.97 -31.87 -41.08
CA ASN A 145 -32.97 -31.14 -41.84
C ASN A 145 -32.36 -30.39 -43.04
N GLU A 146 -31.21 -29.72 -42.84
CA GLU A 146 -30.49 -29.02 -43.91
C GLU A 146 -30.03 -29.99 -45.01
N LYS A 147 -29.48 -31.15 -44.64
CA LYS A 147 -29.12 -32.21 -45.59
C LYS A 147 -30.33 -32.74 -46.35
N TYR A 148 -31.45 -32.96 -45.66
CA TYR A 148 -32.69 -33.42 -46.27
C TYR A 148 -33.24 -32.39 -47.27
N ALA A 149 -33.29 -31.11 -46.89
CA ALA A 149 -33.67 -30.01 -47.78
C ALA A 149 -32.73 -29.92 -49.00
N GLY A 150 -31.42 -30.13 -48.80
CA GLY A 150 -30.45 -30.22 -49.89
C GLY A 150 -30.81 -31.31 -50.91
N ASN A 151 -31.11 -32.52 -50.42
CA ASN A 151 -31.52 -33.64 -51.28
C ASN A 151 -32.83 -33.34 -52.05
N LEU A 152 -33.83 -32.77 -51.37
CA LEU A 152 -35.10 -32.39 -52.01
C LEU A 152 -34.92 -31.31 -53.07
N MET A 153 -34.02 -30.35 -52.83
CA MET A 153 -33.70 -29.30 -53.79
C MET A 153 -33.01 -29.87 -55.03
N THR A 154 -32.04 -30.78 -54.84
CA THR A 154 -31.37 -31.46 -55.97
C THR A 154 -32.32 -32.35 -56.78
N ALA A 155 -33.40 -32.83 -56.15
CA ALA A 155 -34.47 -33.56 -56.81
C ALA A 155 -35.56 -32.65 -57.39
N GLU A 156 -35.37 -31.32 -57.38
CA GLU A 156 -36.32 -30.30 -57.87
C GLU A 156 -37.71 -30.34 -57.18
N ILE A 157 -37.80 -30.95 -55.98
CA ILE A 157 -39.04 -31.05 -55.20
C ILE A 157 -39.31 -29.75 -54.45
N ILE A 158 -38.27 -29.11 -53.93
CA ILE A 158 -38.38 -27.83 -53.22
C ILE A 158 -37.55 -26.74 -53.91
N PRO A 159 -38.02 -25.48 -53.88
CA PRO A 159 -37.29 -24.36 -54.45
C PRO A 159 -36.07 -23.95 -53.58
N PRO A 160 -35.04 -23.31 -54.16
CA PRO A 160 -33.80 -22.95 -53.45
C PRO A 160 -33.99 -22.11 -52.19
N TYR A 161 -35.01 -21.24 -52.14
CA TYR A 161 -35.27 -20.41 -50.96
C TYR A 161 -35.64 -21.23 -49.72
N GLN A 162 -36.31 -22.38 -49.88
CA GLN A 162 -36.64 -23.26 -48.76
C GLN A 162 -35.39 -23.93 -48.19
N LYS A 163 -34.44 -24.31 -49.04
CA LYS A 163 -33.11 -24.78 -48.62
C LYS A 163 -32.36 -23.69 -47.86
N ASN A 164 -32.38 -22.45 -48.35
CA ASN A 164 -31.74 -21.33 -47.67
C ASN A 164 -32.30 -21.10 -46.26
N TRP A 165 -33.61 -21.31 -46.03
CA TRP A 165 -34.19 -21.24 -44.69
C TRP A 165 -33.62 -22.32 -43.74
N ALA A 166 -33.44 -23.54 -44.24
CA ALA A 166 -32.81 -24.62 -43.46
C ALA A 166 -31.33 -24.28 -43.12
N ASP A 167 -30.59 -23.71 -44.08
CA ASP A 167 -29.22 -23.24 -43.84
C ASP A 167 -29.14 -22.15 -42.78
N ILE A 168 -30.03 -21.16 -42.85
CA ILE A 168 -30.09 -20.05 -41.89
C ILE A 168 -30.42 -20.59 -40.50
N ALA A 169 -31.39 -21.49 -40.39
CA ALA A 169 -31.76 -22.12 -39.12
C ALA A 169 -30.58 -22.87 -38.49
N LYS A 170 -29.84 -23.67 -39.29
CA LYS A 170 -28.63 -24.37 -38.84
C LYS A 170 -27.54 -23.38 -38.39
N LYS A 171 -27.23 -22.36 -39.21
CA LYS A 171 -26.22 -21.34 -38.86
C LYS A 171 -26.57 -20.58 -37.58
N GLN A 172 -27.84 -20.27 -37.36
CA GLN A 172 -28.31 -19.65 -36.13
C GLN A 172 -28.10 -20.57 -34.93
N ALA A 173 -28.43 -21.87 -35.08
CA ALA A 173 -28.23 -22.84 -34.03
C ALA A 173 -26.75 -23.06 -33.67
N ASP A 174 -25.86 -23.08 -34.67
CA ASP A 174 -24.41 -23.14 -34.47
C ASP A 174 -23.88 -21.90 -33.74
N THR A 175 -24.37 -20.72 -34.13
CA THR A 175 -24.01 -19.46 -33.48
C THR A 175 -24.44 -19.45 -32.01
N ASN A 176 -25.66 -19.90 -31.73
CA ASN A 176 -26.16 -20.01 -30.37
C ASN A 176 -25.32 -20.99 -29.54
N LEU A 177 -24.96 -22.15 -30.11
CA LEU A 177 -24.10 -23.12 -29.44
C LEU A 177 -22.72 -22.53 -29.11
N LYS A 178 -22.12 -21.81 -30.06
CA LYS A 178 -20.83 -21.14 -29.84
C LYS A 178 -20.93 -20.10 -28.71
N ASN A 179 -21.99 -19.30 -28.71
CA ASN A 179 -22.20 -18.29 -27.68
C ASN A 179 -22.36 -18.91 -26.29
N LEU A 180 -23.14 -19.99 -26.16
CA LEU A 180 -23.27 -20.71 -24.88
C LEU A 180 -21.94 -21.28 -24.38
N ASN A 181 -21.08 -21.76 -25.28
CA ASN A 181 -19.74 -22.21 -24.89
C ASN A 181 -18.85 -21.06 -24.41
N LEU A 182 -18.91 -19.89 -25.05
CA LEU A 182 -18.18 -18.70 -24.59
C LEU A 182 -18.71 -18.20 -23.25
N GLU A 183 -20.03 -18.21 -23.04
CA GLU A 183 -20.63 -17.89 -21.74
C GLU A 183 -20.18 -18.85 -20.65
N LYS A 184 -20.10 -20.16 -20.93
CA LYS A 184 -19.53 -21.15 -20.00
C LYS A 184 -18.08 -20.86 -19.66
N GLN A 185 -17.25 -20.50 -20.65
CA GLN A 185 -15.85 -20.15 -20.41
C GLN A 185 -15.73 -18.92 -19.51
N ASN A 186 -16.51 -17.87 -19.76
CA ASN A 186 -16.55 -16.68 -18.91
C ASN A 186 -17.01 -17.03 -17.49
N ALA A 187 -18.03 -17.87 -17.36
CA ALA A 187 -18.53 -18.32 -16.06
C ALA A 187 -17.48 -19.12 -15.28
N LEU A 188 -16.66 -19.94 -15.95
CA LEU A 188 -15.54 -20.65 -15.33
C LEU A 188 -14.44 -19.68 -14.87
N LEU A 189 -14.11 -18.65 -15.65
CA LEU A 189 -13.14 -17.63 -15.24
C LEU A 189 -13.58 -16.89 -13.99
N MET A 190 -14.87 -16.50 -13.91
CA MET A 190 -15.43 -15.87 -12.71
C MET A 190 -15.37 -16.82 -11.50
N LEU A 191 -15.64 -18.11 -11.69
CA LEU A 191 -15.53 -19.08 -10.60
C LEU A 191 -14.09 -19.21 -10.10
N LYS A 192 -13.11 -19.27 -11.01
CA LYS A 192 -11.68 -19.32 -10.65
C LYS A 192 -11.25 -18.10 -9.84
N ASP A 193 -11.68 -16.91 -10.26
CA ASP A 193 -11.44 -15.66 -9.55
C ASP A 193 -12.05 -15.67 -8.13
N LEU A 194 -13.31 -16.11 -8.00
CA LEU A 194 -13.98 -16.25 -6.70
C LEU A 194 -13.30 -17.27 -5.78
N MET A 195 -12.74 -18.33 -6.33
CA MET A 195 -11.99 -19.35 -5.58
C MET A 195 -10.55 -18.94 -5.25
N GLY A 196 -10.05 -17.85 -5.85
CA GLY A 196 -8.68 -17.39 -5.67
C GLY A 196 -7.62 -18.32 -6.28
N ILE A 197 -8.01 -19.12 -7.29
CA ILE A 197 -7.09 -20.01 -8.03
C ILE A 197 -6.61 -19.34 -9.31
N SER A 198 -5.54 -19.87 -9.91
CA SER A 198 -5.01 -19.30 -11.16
C SER A 198 -6.02 -19.44 -12.30
N LEU A 199 -6.14 -18.40 -13.14
CA LEU A 199 -7.04 -18.43 -14.30
C LEU A 199 -6.63 -19.49 -15.33
N ASP A 200 -5.34 -19.83 -15.37
CA ASP A 200 -4.76 -20.84 -16.25
C ASP A 200 -4.90 -22.27 -15.71
N GLU A 201 -5.35 -22.44 -14.46
CA GLU A 201 -5.52 -23.76 -13.86
C GLU A 201 -6.65 -24.55 -14.54
N PRO A 202 -6.45 -25.82 -14.92
CA PRO A 202 -7.50 -26.61 -15.55
C PRO A 202 -8.63 -26.90 -14.53
N LEU A 203 -9.82 -26.38 -14.81
CA LEU A 203 -11.04 -26.63 -14.04
C LEU A 203 -12.16 -27.00 -15.00
N GLU A 204 -12.66 -28.23 -14.86
CA GLU A 204 -13.75 -28.78 -15.67
C GLU A 204 -14.93 -29.09 -14.76
N ILE A 205 -16.09 -28.51 -15.07
CA ILE A 205 -17.37 -28.83 -14.41
C ILE A 205 -18.27 -29.42 -15.48
N THR A 206 -18.58 -30.70 -15.34
CA THR A 206 -19.40 -31.49 -16.29
C THR A 206 -20.82 -31.73 -15.79
N GLU A 207 -21.11 -31.38 -14.54
CA GLU A 207 -22.42 -31.57 -13.91
C GLU A 207 -23.49 -30.70 -14.58
N LYS A 208 -24.74 -31.18 -14.50
CA LYS A 208 -25.92 -30.58 -15.14
C LYS A 208 -27.03 -30.42 -14.10
N LEU A 209 -27.85 -29.38 -14.25
CA LEU A 209 -29.02 -29.22 -13.41
C LEU A 209 -30.06 -30.32 -13.73
N ASN A 210 -30.57 -30.94 -12.66
CA ASN A 210 -31.67 -31.88 -12.75
C ASN A 210 -33.01 -31.13 -12.65
N GLU A 211 -33.97 -31.49 -13.51
CA GLU A 211 -35.28 -30.83 -13.64
C GLU A 211 -36.14 -30.93 -12.37
N ASN A 212 -35.83 -31.86 -11.45
CA ASN A 212 -36.67 -32.19 -10.28
C ASN A 212 -36.06 -31.83 -8.90
N THR A 213 -35.29 -30.76 -8.80
CA THR A 213 -34.66 -30.40 -7.50
C THR A 213 -35.66 -29.70 -6.56
N MET A 214 -36.15 -30.40 -5.53
CA MET A 214 -36.94 -29.80 -4.45
C MET A 214 -36.06 -28.91 -3.57
N LEU A 215 -36.44 -27.64 -3.41
CA LEU A 215 -35.77 -26.72 -2.48
C LEU A 215 -36.23 -26.99 -1.05
N PRO A 216 -35.32 -27.01 -0.06
CA PRO A 216 -35.70 -27.12 1.34
C PRO A 216 -36.45 -25.84 1.78
N PRO A 217 -37.39 -25.96 2.74
CA PRO A 217 -38.08 -24.80 3.30
C PRO A 217 -37.08 -23.90 4.04
N PHE A 218 -37.20 -22.59 3.85
CA PHE A 218 -36.36 -21.61 4.56
C PHE A 218 -36.74 -21.55 6.04
N SER A 219 -35.88 -22.02 6.94
CA SER A 219 -36.07 -21.88 8.39
C SER A 219 -35.02 -20.96 9.03
N GLU A 220 -35.53 -19.94 9.71
CA GLU A 220 -34.96 -19.10 10.79
C GLU A 220 -33.89 -18.02 10.51
N SER A 221 -34.33 -16.78 10.74
CA SER A 221 -33.58 -15.52 10.78
C SER A 221 -32.49 -15.42 11.87
N GLY A 222 -32.48 -16.32 12.86
CA GLY A 222 -31.62 -16.24 14.05
C GLY A 222 -30.12 -16.39 13.79
N ASN A 223 -29.73 -17.06 12.70
CA ASN A 223 -28.33 -17.30 12.34
C ASN A 223 -27.73 -16.28 11.37
N ASN A 224 -28.51 -15.31 10.89
CA ASN A 224 -28.03 -14.33 9.92
C ASN A 224 -26.98 -13.39 10.56
N ALA A 225 -25.76 -13.40 10.01
CA ALA A 225 -24.63 -12.61 10.49
C ALA A 225 -24.85 -11.10 10.37
N ASP A 226 -25.59 -10.65 9.37
CA ASP A 226 -25.89 -9.22 9.14
C ASP A 226 -26.82 -8.66 10.21
N LEU A 227 -27.80 -9.46 10.65
CA LEU A 227 -28.65 -9.11 11.79
C LEU A 227 -27.84 -9.04 13.10
N LYS A 228 -26.84 -9.90 13.28
CA LYS A 228 -25.92 -9.84 14.42
C LYS A 228 -25.04 -8.59 14.36
N LEU A 229 -24.54 -8.21 13.19
CA LEU A 229 -23.75 -6.98 12.96
C LEU A 229 -24.56 -5.72 13.27
N LEU A 230 -25.79 -5.62 12.74
CA LEU A 230 -26.68 -4.48 12.96
C LEU A 230 -27.01 -4.30 14.45
N ARG A 231 -27.25 -5.40 15.17
CA ARG A 231 -27.48 -5.38 16.63
C ARG A 231 -26.22 -4.92 17.40
N SER A 232 -25.04 -5.39 17.00
CA SER A 232 -23.76 -4.97 17.60
C SER A 232 -23.52 -3.47 17.44
N LYS A 233 -23.71 -2.92 16.23
CA LYS A 233 -23.57 -1.47 15.96
C LYS A 233 -24.58 -0.63 16.74
N LYS A 234 -25.85 -1.08 16.81
CA LYS A 234 -26.90 -0.39 17.59
C LYS A 234 -26.56 -0.33 19.09
N ASN A 235 -26.01 -1.40 19.66
CA ASN A 235 -25.59 -1.43 21.05
C ASN A 235 -24.36 -0.54 21.30
N GLY A 236 -23.41 -0.46 20.36
CA GLY A 236 -22.26 0.44 20.45
C GLY A 236 -22.63 1.92 20.42
N SER A 237 -23.65 2.31 19.65
CA SER A 237 -24.14 3.70 19.61
C SER A 237 -24.86 4.13 20.89
N ARG A 238 -25.52 3.21 21.61
CA ARG A 238 -26.22 3.51 22.88
C ARG A 238 -25.28 3.70 24.07
N ASN A 239 -24.07 3.14 24.03
CA ASN A 239 -23.07 3.32 25.09
C ASN A 239 -22.22 4.60 24.91
N ARG A 240 -22.48 5.42 23.89
CA ARG A 240 -21.77 6.68 23.59
C ARG A 240 -22.48 7.93 24.12
N THR A 241 -23.71 7.80 24.61
CA THR A 241 -24.49 8.85 25.32
C THR A 241 -24.44 8.60 26.81
#